data_AF-A0A923N7U4-F1
#
_entry.id   AF-A0A923N7U4-F1
#
_cell.length_a   1.000
_cell.length_b   1.000
_cell.length_c   1.000
_cell.angle_alpha   90.00
_cell.angle_beta   90.00
_cell.angle_gamma   90.00
#
_symmetry.space_group_name_H-M   'P 1'
#
loop_
_entity.id
_entity.type
_entity.pdbx_description
1 polymer ?
#
loop_
_entity_poly.entity_id
_entity_poly.type
_entity_poly.pdbx_seq_one_letter_code
_entity_poly.pdbx_strand_id
1 'polypeptide(L)'
;MKSYPLTMLALIAFLSLTFVSGLYIDNYLYSKRLVENKINSVITDVAHFNRGGYQYMYDESYFWASSFNLNTEKELLFVGDSIAKSPNSLSLKVYRKNRGLKYSHVATFEGSN
;
A
#
# COMPACT_ATOMS: atom_id res chain seq x y z
N MET A 1 15.10 -21.11 42.67
CA MET A 1 14.43 -20.62 41.43
C MET A 1 13.66 -19.36 41.80
N LYS A 2 13.91 -18.21 41.14
CA LYS A 2 13.12 -16.99 41.38
C LYS A 2 11.75 -17.17 40.73
N SER A 3 10.73 -17.44 41.53
CA SER A 3 9.33 -17.47 41.08
C SER A 3 8.88 -16.04 40.82
N TYR A 4 8.54 -15.73 39.57
CA TYR A 4 7.89 -14.47 39.25
C TYR A 4 6.51 -14.44 39.93
N PRO A 5 6.16 -13.36 40.64
CA PRO A 5 4.84 -13.27 41.24
C PRO A 5 3.78 -13.32 40.13
N LEU A 6 2.66 -13.97 40.41
CA LEU A 6 1.53 -14.14 39.46
C LEU A 6 1.13 -12.80 38.78
N THR A 7 1.31 -11.69 39.50
CA THR A 7 1.08 -10.32 39.02
C THR A 7 2.03 -9.88 37.89
N MET A 8 3.30 -10.31 37.89
CA MET A 8 4.23 -10.02 36.80
C MET A 8 3.86 -10.77 35.52
N LEU A 9 3.44 -12.04 35.64
CA LEU A 9 2.98 -12.83 34.50
C LEU A 9 1.71 -12.24 33.89
N ALA A 10 0.76 -11.81 34.72
CA ALA A 10 -0.45 -11.14 34.28
C ALA A 10 -0.14 -9.81 33.55
N LEU A 11 0.82 -9.03 34.04
CA LEU A 11 1.23 -7.78 33.39
C LEU A 11 1.86 -8.03 32.02
N ILE A 12 2.74 -9.02 31.90
CA ILE A 12 3.37 -9.39 30.62
C ILE A 12 2.31 -9.84 29.61
N ALA A 13 1.36 -10.68 30.05
CA ALA A 13 0.26 -11.14 29.20
C ALA A 13 -0.67 -10.00 28.74
N PHE A 14 -0.93 -9.03 29.62
CA PHE A 14 -1.72 -7.85 29.26
C PHE A 14 -0.99 -6.98 28.23
N LEU A 15 0.30 -6.70 28.46
CA LEU A 15 1.11 -5.91 27.54
C LEU A 15 1.23 -6.58 26.17
N SER A 16 1.48 -7.89 26.12
CA SER A 16 1.55 -8.61 24.84
C SER A 16 0.20 -8.60 24.11
N LEU A 17 -0.92 -8.79 24.81
CA LEU A 17 -2.26 -8.70 24.22
C LEU A 17 -2.52 -7.31 23.64
N THR A 18 -2.20 -6.23 24.36
CA THR A 18 -2.38 -4.86 23.86
C THR A 18 -1.53 -4.58 22.63
N PHE A 19 -0.29 -5.07 22.60
CA PHE A 19 0.61 -4.90 21.45
C PHE A 19 0.09 -5.63 20.20
N VAL A 20 -0.29 -6.91 20.35
CA VAL A 20 -0.86 -7.71 19.24
C VAL A 20 -2.16 -7.10 18.74
N SER A 21 -3.02 -6.63 19.65
CA SER A 21 -4.27 -5.95 19.29
C SER A 21 -4.01 -4.66 18.50
N GLY A 22 -3.00 -3.88 18.90
CA GLY A 22 -2.58 -2.67 18.18
C GLY A 22 -2.14 -2.97 16.75
N LEU A 23 -1.26 -3.97 16.56
CA LEU A 23 -0.84 -4.39 15.22
C LEU A 23 -2.01 -4.85 14.35
N TYR A 24 -2.97 -5.57 14.93
CA TYR A 24 -4.16 -6.03 14.19
C TYR A 24 -5.06 -4.86 13.78
N ILE A 25 -5.26 -3.88 14.67
CA ILE A 25 -6.01 -2.66 14.38
C ILE A 25 -5.31 -1.83 13.30
N ASP A 26 -4.00 -1.63 13.39
CA ASP A 26 -3.24 -0.87 12.40
C ASP A 26 -3.29 -1.52 11.03
N ASN A 27 -3.13 -2.84 10.95
CA ASN A 27 -3.27 -3.59 9.70
C ASN A 27 -4.70 -3.53 9.16
N TYR A 28 -5.71 -3.63 10.03
CA TYR A 28 -7.11 -3.51 9.62
C TYR A 28 -7.42 -2.10 9.10
N LEU A 29 -6.97 -1.05 9.79
CA LEU A 29 -7.15 0.34 9.36
C LEU A 29 -6.38 0.64 8.08
N TYR A 30 -5.18 0.08 7.91
CA TYR A 30 -4.40 0.18 6.69
C TYR A 30 -5.12 -0.49 5.52
N SER A 31 -5.53 -1.74 5.68
CA SER A 31 -6.31 -2.49 4.69
C SER A 31 -7.61 -1.76 4.33
N LYS A 32 -8.35 -1.30 5.35
CA LYS A 32 -9.58 -0.53 5.16
C LYS A 32 -9.33 0.79 4.43
N ARG A 33 -8.24 1.52 4.73
CA ARG A 33 -7.85 2.75 4.02
C ARG A 33 -7.44 2.51 2.56
N LEU A 34 -6.83 1.37 2.27
CA LEU A 34 -6.48 0.97 0.91
C LEU A 34 -7.72 0.58 0.09
N VAL A 35 -8.72 -0.03 0.73
CA VAL A 35 -9.93 -0.55 0.08
C VAL A 35 -11.02 0.51 -0.04
N GLU A 36 -11.27 1.30 1.01
CA GLU A 36 -12.29 2.34 1.00
C GLU A 36 -11.83 3.55 0.20
N ASN A 37 -12.36 3.67 -1.01
CA ASN A 37 -12.20 4.78 -1.95
C ASN A 37 -10.93 4.73 -2.81
N LYS A 38 -10.54 3.60 -3.38
CA LYS A 38 -9.63 3.62 -4.54
C LYS A 38 -10.40 3.94 -5.82
N ILE A 39 -9.74 4.50 -6.84
CA ILE A 39 -10.41 4.76 -8.13
C ILE A 39 -10.68 3.44 -8.86
N ASN A 40 -9.65 2.64 -9.12
CA ASN A 40 -9.78 1.25 -9.58
C ASN A 40 -8.90 0.33 -8.73
N SER A 41 -7.58 0.53 -8.78
CA SER A 41 -6.60 -0.27 -8.02
C SER A 41 -5.74 0.63 -7.13
N VAL A 42 -5.04 0.05 -6.17
CA VAL A 42 -4.10 0.78 -5.30
C VAL A 42 -2.70 0.18 -5.43
N ILE A 43 -1.67 1.04 -5.40
CA ILE A 43 -0.28 0.58 -5.29
C ILE A 43 -0.06 0.06 -3.88
N THR A 44 0.31 -1.21 -3.75
CA THR A 44 0.63 -1.84 -2.47
C THR A 44 2.12 -1.91 -2.20
N ASP A 45 2.94 -1.95 -3.26
CA ASP A 45 4.40 -1.95 -3.16
C ASP A 45 5.06 -1.42 -4.44
N VAL A 46 6.28 -0.91 -4.32
CA VAL A 46 7.11 -0.42 -5.43
C VAL A 46 8.56 -0.89 -5.25
N ALA A 47 8.97 -1.84 -6.07
CA ALA A 47 10.35 -2.33 -6.13
C ALA A 47 11.15 -1.53 -7.16
N HIS A 48 12.31 -1.02 -6.74
CA HIS A 48 13.16 -0.18 -7.58
C HIS A 48 14.47 -0.88 -7.96
N PHE A 49 14.87 -0.76 -9.22
CA PHE A 49 16.16 -1.24 -9.75
C PHE A 49 16.91 -0.11 -10.46
N ASN A 50 18.15 -0.37 -10.87
CA ASN A 50 19.01 0.64 -11.50
C ASN A 50 18.47 1.21 -12.82
N ARG A 51 17.51 0.54 -13.46
CA ARG A 51 16.86 0.97 -14.71
C ARG A 51 15.36 0.67 -14.66
N GLY A 52 14.65 1.36 -13.78
CA GLY A 52 13.19 1.20 -13.63
C GLY A 52 12.80 0.42 -12.37
N GLY A 53 11.70 -0.31 -12.45
CA GLY A 53 11.12 -1.00 -11.28
C GLY A 53 9.87 -1.81 -11.60
N TYR A 54 9.30 -2.41 -10.54
CA TYR A 54 7.97 -3.00 -10.55
C TYR A 54 7.07 -2.27 -9.56
N GLN A 55 5.82 -2.08 -9.96
CA GLN A 55 4.75 -1.59 -9.12
C GLN A 55 3.72 -2.70 -8.98
N TYR A 56 3.37 -3.00 -7.73
CA TYR A 56 2.42 -4.04 -7.37
C TYR A 56 1.09 -3.42 -7.00
N MET A 57 0.03 -3.94 -7.59
CA MET A 57 -1.28 -3.32 -7.54
C MET A 57 -2.32 -4.34 -7.09
N TYR A 58 -3.23 -3.84 -6.27
CA TYR A 58 -4.32 -4.63 -5.76
C TYR A 58 -5.67 -4.02 -6.17
N ASP A 59 -6.48 -4.84 -6.82
CA ASP A 59 -7.92 -4.69 -6.90
C ASP A 59 -8.61 -5.80 -6.07
N GLU A 60 -9.84 -5.62 -5.60
CA GLU A 60 -10.52 -6.48 -4.61
C GLU A 60 -10.43 -7.98 -4.93
N SER A 61 -10.35 -8.31 -6.23
CA SER A 61 -10.24 -9.68 -6.74
C SER A 61 -8.92 -10.00 -7.45
N TYR A 62 -8.02 -9.03 -7.67
CA TYR A 62 -6.86 -9.19 -8.54
C TYR A 62 -5.61 -8.53 -7.99
N PHE A 63 -4.51 -9.27 -8.02
CA PHE A 63 -3.18 -8.72 -7.82
C PHE A 63 -2.42 -8.76 -9.14
N TRP A 64 -1.79 -7.66 -9.50
CA TRP A 64 -1.01 -7.57 -10.73
C TRP A 64 0.19 -6.65 -10.56
N ALA A 65 1.20 -6.86 -11.40
CA ALA A 65 2.40 -6.04 -11.43
C ALA A 65 2.56 -5.38 -12.80
N SER A 66 3.13 -4.18 -12.81
CA SER A 66 3.57 -3.51 -14.04
C SER A 66 5.02 -3.05 -13.87
N SER A 67 5.81 -3.19 -14.93
CA SER A 67 7.16 -2.64 -14.99
C SER A 67 7.11 -1.19 -15.47
N PHE A 68 7.98 -0.36 -14.93
CA PHE A 68 8.20 1.01 -15.37
C PHE A 68 9.69 1.19 -15.67
N ASN A 69 10.04 2.05 -16.61
CA ASN A 69 11.38 2.10 -17.20
C ASN A 69 11.90 3.53 -17.32
N LEU A 70 11.88 4.28 -16.23
CA LEU A 70 12.54 5.58 -16.16
C LEU A 70 12.88 5.94 -14.70
N ASN A 71 14.05 6.54 -14.48
CA ASN A 71 14.46 7.05 -13.16
C ASN A 71 13.52 8.18 -12.65
N THR A 72 12.78 8.85 -13.54
CA THR A 72 11.80 9.89 -13.20
C THR A 72 10.47 9.31 -12.68
N GLU A 73 10.12 8.08 -13.04
CA GLU A 73 8.86 7.45 -12.59
C GLU A 73 8.95 7.00 -11.13
N LYS A 74 10.16 6.69 -10.66
CA LYS A 74 10.50 6.36 -9.28
C LYS A 74 10.11 7.45 -8.27
N GLU A 75 10.15 8.72 -8.65
CA GLU A 75 9.82 9.84 -7.76
C GLU A 75 8.31 10.15 -7.72
N LEU A 76 7.53 9.54 -8.62
CA LEU A 76 6.12 9.89 -8.81
C LEU A 76 5.16 8.84 -8.25
N LEU A 77 5.63 7.61 -7.99
CA LEU A 77 4.85 6.47 -7.53
C LEU A 77 5.04 6.22 -6.03
N PHE A 78 3.95 6.20 -5.27
CA PHE A 78 3.98 5.92 -3.83
C PHE A 78 2.95 4.87 -3.43
N VAL A 79 3.29 4.07 -2.42
CA VAL A 79 2.34 3.14 -1.79
C VAL A 79 1.11 3.91 -1.29
N GLY A 80 -0.07 3.39 -1.61
CA GLY A 80 -1.36 4.02 -1.31
C GLY A 80 -1.89 4.95 -2.40
N ASP A 81 -1.12 5.26 -3.44
CA ASP A 81 -1.67 5.96 -4.62
C ASP A 81 -2.69 5.06 -5.33
N SER A 82 -3.76 5.68 -5.82
CA SER A 82 -4.76 5.00 -6.65
C SER A 82 -4.35 5.03 -8.11
N ILE A 83 -4.63 3.95 -8.82
CA ILE A 83 -4.30 3.79 -10.22
C ILE A 83 -5.57 3.49 -11.02
N ALA A 84 -5.64 4.04 -12.23
CA ALA A 84 -6.62 3.66 -13.24
C ALA A 84 -5.91 3.24 -14.53
N LYS A 85 -6.29 2.08 -15.05
CA LYS A 85 -5.86 1.55 -16.36
C LYS A 85 -7.09 1.16 -17.15
N SER A 86 -7.24 1.72 -18.34
CA SER A 86 -8.32 1.30 -19.24
C SER A 86 -8.02 -0.09 -19.82
N PRO A 87 -9.05 -0.92 -20.06
CA PRO A 87 -8.89 -2.17 -20.80
C PRO A 87 -8.17 -1.92 -22.13
N ASN A 88 -7.24 -2.81 -22.49
CA ASN A 88 -6.44 -2.74 -23.73
C ASN A 88 -5.58 -1.47 -23.90
N SER A 89 -5.43 -0.64 -22.87
CA SER A 89 -4.52 0.51 -22.89
C SER A 89 -3.18 0.17 -22.27
N LEU A 90 -2.11 0.73 -22.82
CA LEU A 90 -0.79 0.78 -22.21
C LEU A 90 -0.61 2.01 -21.29
N SER A 91 -1.61 2.89 -21.25
CA SER A 91 -1.62 4.09 -20.42
C SER A 91 -2.06 3.76 -18.99
N LEU A 92 -1.28 4.24 -18.03
CA LEU A 92 -1.50 4.08 -16.60
C LEU A 92 -1.63 5.46 -15.96
N LYS A 93 -2.79 5.76 -15.38
CA LYS A 93 -3.02 7.03 -14.69
C LYS A 93 -2.89 6.84 -13.19
N VAL A 94 -2.14 7.73 -12.55
CA VAL A 94 -1.91 7.71 -11.11
C VAL A 94 -2.55 8.92 -10.44
N TYR A 95 -3.20 8.65 -9.32
CA TYR A 95 -3.97 9.60 -8.54
C TYR A 95 -3.57 9.53 -7.09
N ARG A 96 -3.36 10.68 -6.47
CA ARG A 96 -3.00 10.78 -5.06
C ARG A 96 -4.14 11.36 -4.25
N LYS A 97 -4.40 10.74 -3.10
CA LYS A 97 -5.39 11.24 -2.14
C LYS A 97 -4.78 12.38 -1.34
N ASN A 98 -5.41 13.55 -1.38
CA ASN A 98 -5.01 14.68 -0.55
C ASN A 98 -5.59 14.55 0.87
N ARG A 99 -5.19 15.44 1.78
CA ARG A 99 -5.68 15.47 3.17
C ARG A 99 -7.20 15.67 3.29
N GLY A 100 -7.84 16.23 2.26
CA GLY A 100 -9.29 16.41 2.16
C GLY A 100 -10.03 15.21 1.55
N LEU A 101 -9.38 14.04 1.49
CA LEU A 101 -9.91 12.79 0.93
C LEU A 101 -10.27 12.83 -0.57
N LYS A 102 -9.87 13.88 -1.30
CA LYS A 102 -10.08 14.01 -2.74
C LYS A 102 -8.86 13.48 -3.49
N TYR A 103 -9.09 12.81 -4.61
CA TYR A 103 -8.03 12.38 -5.51
C TYR A 103 -7.69 13.47 -6.52
N SER A 104 -6.40 13.68 -6.73
CA SER A 104 -5.86 14.50 -7.81
C SER A 104 -4.98 13.66 -8.72
N HIS A 105 -5.08 13.86 -10.03
CA HIS A 105 -4.16 13.26 -11.01
C HIS A 105 -2.74 13.76 -10.77
N VAL A 106 -1.78 12.85 -10.81
CA VAL A 106 -0.35 13.14 -10.57
C VAL A 106 0.50 12.86 -11.79
N ALA A 107 0.25 11.72 -12.44
CA ALA A 107 1.06 11.27 -13.56
C ALA A 107 0.26 10.36 -14.49
N THR A 108 0.70 10.33 -15.75
CA THR A 108 0.30 9.33 -16.73
C THR A 108 1.56 8.69 -17.26
N PHE A 109 1.64 7.37 -17.19
CA PHE A 109 2.74 6.59 -17.76
C PHE A 109 2.23 5.86 -19.00
N GLU A 110 2.94 6.00 -20.10
CA GLU A 110 2.60 5.36 -21.37
C GLU A 110 3.54 4.17 -21.58
N GLY A 111 2.98 2.96 -21.63
CA GLY A 111 3.76 1.79 -22.03
C GLY A 111 4.06 1.79 -23.52
N SER A 112 5.24 1.29 -23.89
CA SER A 112 5.61 0.97 -25.27
C SER A 112 5.43 -0.52 -25.53
N ASN A 113 4.98 -0.89 -26.74
CA ASN A 113 5.03 -2.27 -27.23
C ASN A 113 6.46 -2.72 -27.50
#